data_AF-A0A962FD49-F1
#
_entry.id   AF-A0A962FD49-F1
#
_cell.length_a   1.000
_cell.length_b   1.000
_cell.length_c   1.000
_cell.angle_alpha   90.00
_cell.angle_beta   90.00
_cell.angle_gamma   90.00
#
_symmetry.space_group_name_H-M   'P 1'
#
loop_
_entity.id
_entity.type
_entity.pdbx_description
1 polymer ?
#
loop_
_entity_poly.entity_id
_entity_poly.type
_entity_poly.pdbx_seq_one_letter_code
_entity_poly.pdbx_strand_id
1 'polypeptide(L)'
;MRDYNDLVRRFRETGAAAAAAKRAVDVAFRNGLRDRDPDAYGRLLNEFGAHMHGAYPKGTPDLYHDLKNAKPRAIDTATAFLEADPWFFRSGYLKAQLIRRLKRVTLTAEQAERLQRVVLARVEGPDRNEFAAYGRLALAVRTPELEARIEEMTRSADAGIARRARWMMLRFRSVPAAKAQEW
;
A
#
# COMPACT_ATOMS: atom_id res chain seq x y z
N MET A 1 13.74 16.30 0.86
CA MET A 1 12.82 15.79 1.91
C MET A 1 11.42 16.41 1.88
N ARG A 2 11.25 17.74 1.70
CA ARG A 2 9.91 18.40 1.65
C ARG A 2 8.98 17.81 0.57
N ASP A 3 9.52 17.58 -0.64
CA ASP A 3 8.78 16.96 -1.77
C ASP A 3 8.24 15.54 -1.47
N TYR A 4 8.99 14.73 -0.70
CA TYR A 4 8.58 13.36 -0.38
C TYR A 4 7.41 13.31 0.61
N ASN A 5 7.48 14.08 1.70
CA ASN A 5 6.40 14.12 2.68
C ASN A 5 5.12 14.73 2.09
N ASP A 6 5.27 15.72 1.20
CA ASP A 6 4.14 16.25 0.42
C ASP A 6 3.53 15.20 -0.50
N LEU A 7 4.34 14.33 -1.12
CA LEU A 7 3.85 13.22 -1.91
C LEU A 7 3.04 12.21 -1.09
N VAL A 8 3.54 11.81 0.09
CA VAL A 8 2.81 10.94 1.03
C VAL A 8 1.47 11.55 1.44
N ARG A 9 1.49 12.84 1.83
CA ARG A 9 0.28 13.58 2.20
C ARG A 9 -0.73 13.62 1.05
N ARG A 10 -0.28 13.94 -0.16
CA ARG A 10 -1.14 13.97 -1.36
C ARG A 10 -1.78 12.63 -1.66
N PHE A 11 -1.06 11.51 -1.49
CA PHE A 11 -1.67 10.19 -1.69
C PHE A 11 -2.74 9.88 -0.66
N ARG A 12 -2.55 10.30 0.60
CA ARG A 12 -3.58 10.16 1.64
C ARG A 12 -4.82 10.97 1.31
N GLU A 13 -4.66 12.23 0.93
CA GLU A 13 -5.75 13.15 0.59
C GLU A 13 -6.54 12.67 -0.63
N THR A 14 -5.84 12.36 -1.73
CA THR A 14 -6.49 11.89 -2.97
C THR A 14 -7.15 10.53 -2.78
N GLY A 15 -6.54 9.62 -2.01
CA GLY A 15 -7.14 8.35 -1.63
C GLY A 15 -8.42 8.51 -0.80
N ALA A 16 -8.43 9.43 0.16
CA ALA A 16 -9.61 9.74 0.97
C ALA A 16 -10.74 10.32 0.11
N ALA A 17 -10.43 11.21 -0.84
CA ALA A 17 -11.39 11.76 -1.78
C ALA A 17 -12.00 10.66 -2.69
N ALA A 18 -11.17 9.75 -3.22
CA ALA A 18 -11.65 8.61 -4.01
C ALA A 18 -12.57 7.67 -3.20
N ALA A 19 -12.23 7.43 -1.92
CA ALA A 19 -13.08 6.65 -1.02
C ALA A 19 -14.41 7.34 -0.72
N ALA A 20 -14.41 8.67 -0.52
CA ALA A 20 -15.62 9.45 -0.31
C ALA A 20 -16.54 9.43 -1.54
N ALA A 21 -16.00 9.67 -2.73
CA ALA A 21 -16.76 9.62 -3.97
C ALA A 21 -17.37 8.23 -4.22
N LYS A 22 -16.65 7.14 -3.91
CA LYS A 22 -17.21 5.79 -3.99
C LYS A 22 -18.38 5.58 -3.04
N ARG A 23 -18.26 6.07 -1.79
CA ARG A 23 -19.37 6.01 -0.82
C ARG A 23 -20.59 6.77 -1.31
N ALA A 24 -20.40 7.93 -1.95
CA ALA A 24 -21.50 8.71 -2.54
C ALA A 24 -22.22 7.92 -3.64
N VAL A 25 -21.48 7.27 -4.54
CA VAL A 25 -22.05 6.36 -5.56
C VAL A 25 -22.84 5.22 -4.91
N ASP A 26 -22.29 4.58 -3.87
CA ASP A 26 -22.96 3.45 -3.19
C ASP A 26 -24.24 3.85 -2.45
N VAL A 27 -24.26 5.04 -1.85
CA VAL A 27 -25.46 5.60 -1.22
C VAL A 27 -26.50 5.95 -2.29
N ALA A 28 -26.09 6.62 -3.37
CA ALA A 28 -26.97 6.99 -4.48
C ALA A 28 -27.60 5.76 -5.13
N PHE A 29 -26.82 4.70 -5.36
CA PHE A 29 -27.31 3.43 -5.89
C PHE A 29 -28.35 2.79 -4.97
N ARG A 30 -28.08 2.67 -3.67
CA ARG A 30 -29.01 2.09 -2.69
C ARG A 30 -30.32 2.88 -2.56
N ASN A 31 -30.26 4.19 -2.77
CA ASN A 31 -31.43 5.07 -2.74
C ASN A 31 -32.16 5.14 -4.10
N GLY A 32 -31.85 4.25 -5.04
CA GLY A 32 -32.52 4.17 -6.35
C GLY A 32 -32.29 5.39 -7.23
N LEU A 33 -31.21 6.18 -7.01
CA LEU A 33 -30.95 7.38 -7.82
C LEU A 33 -30.74 7.02 -9.29
N ARG A 34 -30.11 5.87 -9.55
CA ARG A 34 -29.86 5.38 -10.91
C ARG A 34 -31.12 5.33 -11.77
N ASP A 35 -32.25 4.92 -11.19
CA ASP A 35 -33.51 4.76 -11.93
C ASP A 35 -34.33 6.05 -11.92
N ARG A 36 -34.25 6.85 -10.85
CA ARG A 36 -34.98 8.12 -10.70
C ARG A 36 -34.37 9.29 -11.48
N ASP A 37 -33.04 9.36 -11.52
CA ASP A 37 -32.26 10.41 -12.20
C ASP A 37 -30.93 9.80 -12.70
N PRO A 38 -30.95 9.15 -13.88
CA PRO A 38 -29.77 8.52 -14.47
C PRO A 38 -28.61 9.52 -14.72
N ASP A 39 -28.92 10.78 -15.02
CA ASP A 39 -27.92 11.80 -15.32
C ASP A 39 -27.17 12.23 -14.06
N ALA A 40 -27.88 12.43 -12.94
CA ALA A 40 -27.25 12.69 -11.65
C ALA A 40 -26.37 11.52 -11.20
N TYR A 41 -26.83 10.28 -11.41
CA TYR A 41 -26.03 9.09 -11.13
C TYR A 41 -24.78 9.02 -12.03
N GLY A 42 -24.91 9.37 -13.32
CA GLY A 42 -23.80 9.48 -14.26
C GLY A 42 -22.74 10.51 -13.83
N ARG A 43 -23.15 11.68 -13.33
CA ARG A 43 -22.22 12.69 -12.79
C ARG A 43 -21.42 12.15 -11.59
N LEU A 44 -22.07 11.43 -10.68
CA LEU A 44 -21.38 10.80 -9.53
C LEU A 44 -20.36 9.74 -9.98
N LEU A 45 -20.68 8.95 -11.01
CA LEU A 45 -19.73 7.98 -11.57
C LEU A 45 -18.51 8.68 -12.19
N ASN A 46 -18.72 9.79 -12.90
CA ASN A 46 -17.63 10.58 -13.48
C ASN A 46 -16.74 11.20 -12.40
N GLU A 47 -17.34 11.78 -11.36
CA GLU A 47 -16.61 12.34 -10.22
C GLU A 47 -15.80 11.26 -9.47
N PHE A 48 -16.43 10.11 -9.21
CA PHE A 48 -15.73 8.94 -8.66
C PHE A 48 -14.56 8.51 -9.55
N GLY A 49 -14.76 8.43 -10.87
CA GLY A 49 -13.71 8.11 -11.84
C GLY A 49 -12.54 9.10 -11.80
N ALA A 50 -12.82 10.40 -11.71
CA ALA A 50 -11.81 11.45 -11.63
C ALA A 50 -10.99 11.35 -10.35
N HIS A 51 -11.62 11.20 -9.17
CA HIS A 51 -10.91 11.02 -7.91
C HIS A 51 -10.10 9.74 -7.87
N MET A 52 -10.67 8.63 -8.36
CA MET A 52 -9.97 7.36 -8.52
C MET A 52 -8.70 7.51 -9.35
N HIS A 53 -8.81 8.16 -10.51
CA HIS A 53 -7.67 8.37 -11.38
C HIS A 53 -6.64 9.31 -10.74
N GLY A 54 -7.07 10.33 -9.97
CA GLY A 54 -6.19 11.22 -9.22
C GLY A 54 -5.45 10.56 -8.05
N ALA A 55 -6.04 9.51 -7.46
CA ALA A 55 -5.47 8.78 -6.33
C ALA A 55 -4.39 7.77 -6.72
N TYR A 56 -4.26 7.41 -8.00
CA TYR A 56 -3.20 6.52 -8.43
C TYR A 56 -1.82 7.18 -8.34
N PRO A 57 -0.77 6.41 -8.01
CA PRO A 57 0.59 6.91 -7.98
C PRO A 57 1.01 7.34 -9.38
N LYS A 58 1.02 8.65 -9.58
CA LYS A 58 1.53 9.33 -10.76
C LYS A 58 2.82 10.03 -10.33
N GLY A 59 3.87 9.81 -11.09
CA GLY A 59 5.19 10.35 -10.77
C GLY A 59 6.15 10.19 -11.93
N THR A 60 5.88 9.22 -12.81
CA THR A 60 6.55 9.05 -14.09
C THR A 60 5.55 8.61 -15.17
N PRO A 61 5.86 8.78 -16.48
CA PRO A 61 4.96 8.39 -17.58
C PRO A 61 4.57 6.91 -17.56
N ASP A 62 5.47 6.04 -17.07
CA ASP A 62 5.22 4.62 -16.86
C ASP A 62 5.90 4.16 -15.56
N LEU A 63 5.19 4.31 -14.44
CA LEU A 63 5.66 3.92 -13.11
C LEU A 63 6.11 2.45 -13.06
N TYR A 64 5.45 1.56 -13.81
CA TYR A 64 5.77 0.14 -13.78
C TYR A 64 7.05 -0.18 -14.56
N HIS A 65 7.24 0.46 -15.72
CA HIS A 65 8.49 0.38 -16.47
C HIS A 65 9.65 0.99 -15.68
N ASP A 66 9.44 2.13 -15.03
CA ASP A 66 10.49 2.79 -14.27
C ASP A 66 10.87 2.05 -12.98
N LEU A 67 9.90 1.41 -12.32
CA LEU A 67 10.19 0.47 -11.23
C LEU A 67 10.97 -0.75 -11.74
N LYS A 68 10.66 -1.28 -12.93
CA LYS A 68 11.42 -2.39 -13.53
C LYS A 68 12.89 -2.00 -13.76
N ASN A 69 13.15 -0.75 -14.11
CA ASN A 69 14.49 -0.21 -14.33
C ASN A 69 15.11 0.45 -13.08
N ALA A 70 14.55 0.18 -11.89
CA ALA A 70 15.03 0.68 -10.60
C ALA A 70 15.27 2.21 -10.56
N LYS A 71 14.45 3.01 -11.26
CA LYS A 71 14.61 4.47 -11.23
C LYS A 71 14.29 5.01 -9.82
N PRO A 72 15.18 5.79 -9.18
CA PRO A 72 14.99 6.24 -7.79
C PRO A 72 13.64 6.92 -7.53
N ARG A 73 13.23 7.83 -8.43
CA ARG A 73 11.94 8.54 -8.31
C ARG A 73 10.72 7.61 -8.35
N ALA A 74 10.80 6.51 -9.10
CA ALA A 74 9.72 5.54 -9.18
C ALA A 74 9.64 4.70 -7.90
N ILE A 75 10.79 4.33 -7.32
CA ILE A 75 10.88 3.67 -6.01
C ILE A 75 10.29 4.57 -4.94
N ASP A 76 10.71 5.84 -4.88
CA ASP A 76 10.20 6.80 -3.89
C ASP A 76 8.70 7.02 -4.04
N THR A 77 8.19 7.14 -5.27
CA THR A 77 6.75 7.29 -5.54
C THR A 77 5.96 6.06 -5.03
N ALA A 78 6.45 4.86 -5.32
CA ALA A 78 5.80 3.62 -4.89
C ALA A 78 5.86 3.47 -3.35
N THR A 79 7.00 3.76 -2.73
CA THR A 79 7.17 3.74 -1.28
C THR A 79 6.25 4.76 -0.60
N ALA A 80 6.19 6.00 -1.11
CA ALA A 80 5.30 7.03 -0.58
C ALA A 80 3.82 6.63 -0.65
N PHE A 81 3.41 5.96 -1.72
CA PHE A 81 2.05 5.43 -1.85
C PHE A 81 1.75 4.33 -0.82
N LEU A 82 2.72 3.44 -0.55
CA LEU A 82 2.57 2.41 0.48
C LEU A 82 2.56 3.00 1.90
N GLU A 83 3.38 4.02 2.17
CA GLU A 83 3.38 4.79 3.43
C GLU A 83 2.06 5.53 3.67
N ALA A 84 1.51 6.15 2.63
CA ALA A 84 0.24 6.85 2.72
C ALA A 84 -0.96 5.92 2.98
N ASP A 85 -0.84 4.65 2.60
CA ASP A 85 -1.85 3.61 2.70
C ASP A 85 -3.27 4.04 2.30
N PRO A 86 -3.47 4.65 1.11
CA PRO A 86 -4.79 5.06 0.72
C PRO A 86 -5.72 3.85 0.55
N TRP A 87 -6.94 3.95 1.09
CA TRP A 87 -7.93 2.87 1.06
C TRP A 87 -9.15 3.28 0.24
N PHE A 88 -9.10 2.95 -1.05
CA PHE A 88 -10.18 3.17 -2.00
C PHE A 88 -10.36 1.94 -2.92
N PHE A 89 -11.36 1.97 -3.79
CA PHE A 89 -11.68 0.87 -4.70
C PHE A 89 -10.44 0.35 -5.45
N ARG A 90 -10.15 -0.96 -5.37
CA ARG A 90 -8.97 -1.63 -5.98
C ARG A 90 -7.58 -1.18 -5.49
N SER A 91 -7.47 -0.28 -4.50
CA SER A 91 -6.18 0.16 -3.96
C SER A 91 -5.31 -1.00 -3.42
N GLY A 92 -5.91 -2.04 -2.83
CA GLY A 92 -5.19 -3.24 -2.37
C GLY A 92 -4.49 -4.00 -3.51
N TYR A 93 -5.13 -4.14 -4.68
CA TYR A 93 -4.50 -4.76 -5.85
C TYR A 93 -3.31 -3.95 -6.34
N LEU A 94 -3.45 -2.62 -6.36
CA LEU A 94 -2.38 -1.71 -6.73
C LEU A 94 -1.20 -1.84 -5.77
N LYS A 95 -1.43 -1.83 -4.46
CA LYS A 95 -0.36 -2.04 -3.44
C LYS A 95 0.37 -3.36 -3.67
N ALA A 96 -0.36 -4.45 -3.88
CA ALA A 96 0.23 -5.75 -4.18
C ALA A 96 1.05 -5.75 -5.48
N GLN A 97 0.64 -4.99 -6.49
CA GLN A 97 1.38 -4.82 -7.74
C GLN A 97 2.67 -4.00 -7.59
N LEU A 98 2.65 -2.96 -6.74
CA LEU A 98 3.84 -2.17 -6.41
C LEU A 98 4.84 -3.01 -5.62
N ILE A 99 4.38 -3.70 -4.57
CA ILE A 99 5.22 -4.57 -3.73
C ILE A 99 5.93 -5.65 -4.55
N ARG A 100 5.23 -6.26 -5.52
CA ARG A 100 5.82 -7.29 -6.39
C ARG A 100 7.05 -6.78 -7.16
N ARG A 101 7.11 -5.49 -7.45
CA ARG A 101 8.22 -4.84 -8.17
C ARG A 101 9.27 -4.33 -7.20
N LEU A 102 8.86 -3.63 -6.15
CA LEU A 102 9.76 -3.09 -5.12
C LEU A 102 10.63 -4.16 -4.48
N LYS A 103 10.13 -5.38 -4.28
CA LYS A 103 10.95 -6.45 -3.70
C LYS A 103 12.11 -6.93 -4.59
N ARG A 104 12.16 -6.53 -5.86
CA ARG A 104 13.14 -7.00 -6.86
C ARG A 104 14.17 -5.94 -7.25
N VAL A 105 14.08 -4.74 -6.70
CA VAL A 105 15.00 -3.64 -7.03
C VAL A 105 16.03 -3.48 -5.92
N THR A 106 17.22 -3.01 -6.26
CA THR A 106 18.22 -2.60 -5.27
C THR A 106 17.74 -1.33 -4.59
N LEU A 107 17.55 -1.39 -3.27
CA LEU A 107 17.10 -0.27 -2.45
C LEU A 107 18.29 0.43 -1.81
N THR A 108 18.21 1.75 -1.66
CA THR A 108 19.11 2.46 -0.75
C THR A 108 18.76 2.13 0.71
N ALA A 109 19.68 2.38 1.65
CA ALA A 109 19.41 2.19 3.08
C ALA A 109 18.17 2.98 3.54
N GLU A 110 18.03 4.23 3.10
CA GLU A 110 16.86 5.08 3.42
C GLU A 110 15.54 4.50 2.86
N GLN A 111 15.56 3.95 1.64
CA GLN A 111 14.37 3.34 1.03
C GLN A 111 13.98 2.03 1.74
N ALA A 112 14.97 1.21 2.10
CA ALA A 112 14.74 -0.01 2.87
C ALA A 112 14.14 0.31 4.24
N GLU A 113 14.68 1.28 4.97
CA GLU A 113 14.17 1.72 6.27
C GLU A 113 12.71 2.21 6.19
N ARG A 114 12.38 3.00 5.16
CA ARG A 114 11.00 3.43 4.90
C ARG A 114 10.06 2.23 4.68
N LEU A 115 10.47 1.28 3.86
CA LEU A 115 9.68 0.08 3.59
C LEU A 115 9.55 -0.83 4.82
N GLN A 116 10.55 -0.86 5.71
CA GLN A 116 10.43 -1.53 7.02
C GLN A 116 9.34 -0.87 7.88
N ARG A 117 9.32 0.47 7.96
CA ARG A 117 8.23 1.19 8.66
C ARG A 117 6.86 0.89 8.06
N VAL A 118 6.77 0.81 6.73
CA VAL A 118 5.54 0.40 6.03
C VAL A 118 5.09 -1.00 6.45
N VAL A 119 6.02 -1.95 6.55
CA VAL A 119 5.73 -3.33 6.99
C VAL A 119 5.19 -3.33 8.42
N LEU A 120 5.86 -2.63 9.34
CA LEU A 120 5.44 -2.52 10.74
C LEU A 120 4.04 -1.90 10.87
N ALA A 121 3.81 -0.76 10.22
CA ALA A 121 2.50 -0.10 10.19
C ALA A 121 1.40 -1.02 9.64
N ARG A 122 1.75 -1.95 8.74
CA ARG A 122 0.78 -2.91 8.19
C ARG A 122 0.46 -4.06 9.12
N VAL A 123 1.39 -4.46 9.99
CA VAL A 123 1.10 -5.41 11.07
C VAL A 123 0.17 -4.78 12.10
N GLU A 124 0.33 -3.48 12.38
CA GLU A 124 -0.57 -2.73 13.28
C GLU A 124 -1.95 -2.47 12.67
N GLY A 125 -2.00 -2.23 11.36
CA GLY A 125 -3.23 -1.89 10.63
C GLY A 125 -4.26 -3.02 10.49
N PRO A 126 -5.42 -2.75 9.87
CA PRO A 126 -6.51 -3.72 9.75
C PRO A 126 -6.15 -4.90 8.82
N ASP A 127 -6.87 -6.01 8.97
CA ASP A 127 -6.77 -7.14 8.05
C ASP A 127 -7.26 -6.76 6.66
N ARG A 128 -6.39 -6.95 5.66
CA ARG A 128 -6.71 -6.65 4.25
C ARG A 128 -6.10 -7.70 3.35
N ASN A 129 -6.73 -7.92 2.20
CA ASN A 129 -6.35 -8.99 1.26
C ASN A 129 -4.91 -8.85 0.76
N GLU A 130 -4.37 -7.63 0.66
CA GLU A 130 -2.99 -7.39 0.25
C GLU A 130 -1.94 -7.71 1.32
N PHE A 131 -2.32 -8.07 2.56
CA PHE A 131 -1.38 -8.35 3.66
C PHE A 131 -0.34 -9.41 3.27
N ALA A 132 -0.74 -10.42 2.50
CA ALA A 132 0.20 -11.44 2.02
C ALA A 132 1.32 -10.87 1.12
N ALA A 133 1.07 -9.76 0.40
CA ALA A 133 2.10 -9.07 -0.36
C ALA A 133 3.11 -8.40 0.59
N TYR A 134 2.66 -7.78 1.68
CA TYR A 134 3.55 -7.18 2.67
C TYR A 134 4.47 -8.21 3.34
N GLY A 135 4.06 -9.47 3.48
CA GLY A 135 4.98 -10.53 3.89
C GLY A 135 6.13 -10.78 2.93
N ARG A 136 5.91 -10.63 1.62
CA ARG A 136 6.99 -10.71 0.63
C ARG A 136 7.88 -9.47 0.67
N LEU A 137 7.31 -8.29 0.94
CA LEU A 137 8.08 -7.07 1.14
C LEU A 137 8.98 -7.20 2.37
N ALA A 138 8.43 -7.68 3.49
CA ALA A 138 9.14 -7.87 4.75
C ALA A 138 10.38 -8.76 4.58
N LEU A 139 10.30 -9.79 3.75
CA LEU A 139 11.45 -10.63 3.40
C LEU A 139 12.53 -9.86 2.64
N ALA A 140 12.12 -9.01 1.68
CA ALA A 140 13.06 -8.23 0.87
C ALA A 140 13.79 -7.14 1.66
N VAL A 141 13.17 -6.60 2.71
CA VAL A 141 13.77 -5.56 3.58
C VAL A 141 14.13 -6.08 4.97
N ARG A 142 14.30 -7.40 5.10
CA ARG A 142 14.57 -8.09 6.35
C ARG A 142 15.91 -7.66 6.95
N THR A 143 15.87 -7.26 8.22
CA THR A 143 17.05 -7.06 9.06
C THR A 143 16.79 -7.63 10.45
N PRO A 144 17.83 -7.89 11.27
CA PRO A 144 17.65 -8.35 12.65
C PRO A 144 16.73 -7.44 13.47
N GLU A 145 16.79 -6.12 13.24
CA GLU A 145 15.99 -5.12 13.94
C GLU A 145 14.51 -5.22 13.55
N LEU A 146 14.21 -5.40 12.25
CA LEU A 146 12.84 -5.62 11.79
C LEU A 146 12.25 -6.91 12.36
N GLU A 147 13.04 -7.99 12.39
CA GLU A 147 12.64 -9.27 12.96
C GLU A 147 12.32 -9.15 14.44
N ALA A 148 13.23 -8.55 15.21
CA ALA A 148 13.04 -8.34 16.65
C ALA A 148 11.77 -7.53 16.92
N ARG A 149 11.52 -6.47 16.13
CA ARG A 149 10.32 -5.65 16.29
C ARG A 149 9.03 -6.43 15.99
N ILE A 150 9.02 -7.24 14.92
CA ILE A 150 7.87 -8.09 14.59
C ILE A 150 7.67 -9.17 15.66
N GLU A 151 8.76 -9.73 16.21
CA GLU A 151 8.70 -10.70 17.30
C GLU A 151 8.08 -10.10 18.57
N GLU A 152 8.46 -8.87 18.95
CA GLU A 152 7.80 -8.14 20.04
C GLU A 152 6.29 -8.01 19.81
N MET A 153 5.87 -7.68 18.58
CA MET A 153 4.46 -7.52 18.24
C MET A 153 3.65 -8.82 18.36
N THR A 154 4.28 -10.00 18.35
CA THR A 154 3.58 -11.28 18.60
C THR A 154 2.99 -11.38 20.00
N ARG A 155 3.50 -10.57 20.93
CA ARG A 155 3.07 -10.46 22.34
C ARG A 155 2.13 -9.27 22.58
N SER A 156 1.66 -8.61 21.52
CA SER A 156 0.70 -7.49 21.64
C SER A 156 -0.59 -7.95 22.35
N ALA A 157 -1.13 -7.06 23.20
CA ALA A 157 -2.45 -7.25 23.79
C ALA A 157 -3.58 -7.21 22.74
N ASP A 158 -3.35 -6.56 21.60
CA ASP A 158 -4.25 -6.61 20.45
C ASP A 158 -4.06 -7.95 19.71
N ALA A 159 -5.10 -8.80 19.78
CA ALA A 159 -5.08 -10.12 19.16
C ALA A 159 -4.90 -10.09 17.62
N GLY A 160 -5.39 -9.03 16.96
CA GLY A 160 -5.23 -8.82 15.52
C GLY A 160 -3.77 -8.54 15.16
N ILE A 161 -3.13 -7.61 15.88
CA ILE A 161 -1.71 -7.31 15.73
C ILE A 161 -0.87 -8.56 15.99
N ALA A 162 -1.13 -9.23 17.12
CA ALA A 162 -0.39 -10.43 17.51
C ALA A 162 -0.51 -11.56 16.47
N ARG A 163 -1.70 -11.76 15.89
CA ARG A 163 -1.92 -12.75 14.83
C ARG A 163 -1.15 -12.40 13.55
N ARG A 164 -1.22 -11.15 13.09
CA ARG A 164 -0.50 -10.70 11.88
C ARG A 164 1.03 -10.77 12.07
N ALA A 165 1.52 -10.41 13.25
CA ALA A 165 2.93 -10.54 13.61
C ALA A 165 3.37 -12.02 13.60
N ARG A 166 2.60 -12.92 14.21
CA ARG A 166 2.89 -14.38 14.18
C ARG A 166 2.93 -14.92 12.75
N TRP A 167 1.99 -14.51 11.89
CA TRP A 167 1.99 -14.89 10.48
C TRP A 167 3.27 -14.42 9.77
N MET A 168 3.73 -13.20 10.08
CA MET A 168 4.98 -12.65 9.52
C MET A 168 6.21 -13.41 10.03
N MET A 169 6.27 -13.78 11.31
CA MET A 169 7.36 -14.60 11.86
C MET A 169 7.42 -15.99 11.22
N LEU A 170 6.28 -16.61 10.93
CA LEU A 170 6.25 -17.86 10.17
C LEU A 170 6.89 -17.71 8.79
N ARG A 171 6.71 -16.56 8.12
CA ARG A 171 7.39 -16.27 6.84
C ARG A 171 8.90 -16.16 7.00
N PHE A 172 9.38 -15.43 7.99
CA PHE A 172 10.82 -15.30 8.26
C PHE A 172 11.49 -16.63 8.57
N ARG A 173 10.80 -17.52 9.30
CA ARG A 173 11.29 -18.87 9.59
C ARG A 173 11.31 -19.78 8.35
N SER A 174 10.38 -19.58 7.42
CA SER A 174 10.27 -20.39 6.20
C SER A 174 11.30 -20.06 5.12
N VAL A 175 11.98 -18.91 5.20
CA VAL A 175 12.96 -18.44 4.22
C VAL A 175 14.27 -18.14 4.94
N PRO A 176 15.35 -18.93 4.71
CA PRO A 176 16.66 -18.63 5.28
C PRO A 176 17.11 -17.22 4.89
N ALA A 177 17.72 -16.48 5.82
CA ALA A 177 18.16 -15.10 5.58
C ALA A 177 19.07 -14.98 4.34
N ALA A 178 19.91 -15.99 4.10
CA ALA A 178 20.79 -16.08 2.93
C ALA A 178 20.06 -16.13 1.56
N LYS A 179 18.78 -16.53 1.52
CA LYS A 179 17.98 -16.62 0.27
C LYS A 179 17.00 -15.46 0.08
N ALA A 180 16.86 -14.58 1.07
CA ALA A 180 15.86 -13.51 1.03
C ALA A 180 16.21 -12.38 0.04
N GLN A 181 17.50 -12.22 -0.29
CA GLN A 181 18.00 -11.20 -1.22
C GLN A 181 17.97 -11.64 -2.70
N GLU A 182 17.65 -12.92 -2.99
CA GLU A 182 17.66 -13.48 -4.35
C GLU A 182 16.27 -13.47 -5.05
N TRP A 183 15.19 -12.95 -4.42
CA TRP A 183 13.78 -13.21 -4.82
C TRP A 183 12.92 -12.01 -5.25
#